data_AF-A0A523T7R4-F1
#
_entry.id   AF-A0A523T7R4-F1
#
_cell.length_a   1.000
_cell.length_b   1.000
_cell.length_c   1.000
_cell.angle_alpha   90.00
_cell.angle_beta   90.00
_cell.angle_gamma   90.00
#
_symmetry.space_group_name_H-M   'P 1'
#
loop_
_entity.id
_entity.type
_entity.pdbx_description
1 polymer ?
#
loop_
_entity_poly.entity_id
_entity_poly.type
_entity_poly.pdbx_seq_one_letter_code
_entity_poly.pdbx_strand_id
1 'polypeptide(L)' 'MILKAENIPRIGDKVTNENLKPVGTVFDVFGPTSSPYVAVKPHIQSPEQLVNHILYAVPSKDERKKRKKR' A
#
# COMPACT_ATOMS: atom_id res chain seq x y z
N MET A 1 9.41 4.49 2.45
CA MET A 1 9.75 4.12 1.05
C MET A 1 8.80 4.84 0.11
N ILE A 2 9.24 5.19 -1.10
CA ILE A 2 8.40 5.85 -2.12
C ILE A 2 8.31 4.91 -3.32
N LEU A 3 7.09 4.63 -3.78
CA LEU A 3 6.81 3.72 -4.89
C LEU A 3 6.01 4.44 -5.96
N LYS A 4 6.26 4.15 -7.24
CA LYS A 4 5.34 4.54 -8.32
C LYS A 4 4.29 3.44 -8.46
N ALA A 5 3.02 3.82 -8.54
CA ALA A 5 1.91 2.90 -8.73
C ALA A 5 1.12 3.29 -9.99
N GLU A 6 0.47 2.30 -10.60
CA GLU A 6 -0.45 2.51 -11.74
C GLU A 6 -1.88 2.81 -11.26
N ASN A 7 -2.22 2.37 -10.03
CA ASN A 7 -3.51 2.55 -9.41
C ASN A 7 -3.36 3.33 -8.10
N ILE A 8 -4.41 4.04 -7.69
CA ILE A 8 -4.45 4.82 -6.45
C ILE A 8 -4.85 3.90 -5.28
N PRO A 9 -3.93 3.52 -4.37
CA PRO A 9 -4.29 2.75 -3.19
C PRO A 9 -4.98 3.64 -2.15
N ARG A 10 -5.62 3.04 -1.13
CA ARG A 10 -6.17 3.80 -0.01
C ARG A 10 -5.10 3.98 1.07
N ILE A 11 -5.10 5.15 1.68
CA ILE A 11 -4.29 5.40 2.88
C ILE A 11 -4.71 4.38 3.96
N GLY A 12 -3.72 3.73 4.57
CA GLY A 12 -3.93 2.65 5.54
C GLY A 12 -4.00 1.24 4.93
N ASP A 13 -4.04 1.07 3.61
CA ASP A 13 -3.97 -0.26 3.00
C ASP A 13 -2.66 -0.96 3.36
N LYS A 14 -2.76 -2.29 3.51
CA LYS A 14 -1.62 -3.13 3.89
C LYS A 14 -0.75 -3.37 2.67
N VAL A 15 0.55 -3.21 2.81
CA VAL A 15 1.52 -3.47 1.74
C VAL A 15 2.20 -4.80 1.98
N THR A 16 2.26 -5.65 0.96
CA THR A 16 2.90 -6.96 0.99
C THR A 16 3.90 -7.13 -0.14
N ASN A 17 4.82 -8.08 0.00
CA ASN A 17 5.69 -8.51 -1.11
C ASN A 17 4.99 -9.60 -1.96
N GLU A 18 5.70 -10.14 -2.95
CA GLU A 18 5.24 -11.22 -3.84
C GLU A 18 4.83 -12.51 -3.10
N ASN A 19 5.38 -12.72 -1.90
CA ASN A 19 5.08 -13.88 -1.05
C ASN A 19 3.92 -13.61 -0.08
N LEU A 20 3.14 -12.54 -0.29
CA LEU A 20 2.07 -12.06 0.60
C LEU A 20 2.54 -11.77 2.03
N LYS A 21 3.85 -11.59 2.24
CA LYS A 21 4.39 -11.22 3.55
C LYS A 21 4.15 -9.73 3.81
N PRO A 22 3.67 -9.35 5.01
CA PRO A 22 3.48 -7.96 5.39
C PRO A 22 4.81 -7.20 5.35
N VAL A 23 4.81 -6.06 4.67
CA VAL A 23 5.95 -5.15 4.57
C VAL A 23 5.67 -3.85 5.31
N GLY A 24 4.46 -3.31 5.14
CA GLY A 24 4.18 -1.92 5.50
C GLY A 24 2.71 -1.57 5.43
N THR A 25 2.44 -0.28 5.57
CA THR A 25 1.14 0.32 5.28
C THR A 25 1.32 1.56 4.41
N VAL A 26 0.32 1.85 3.58
CA VAL A 26 0.25 3.09 2.81
C VAL A 26 0.08 4.25 3.78
N PHE A 27 1.05 5.16 3.79
CA PHE A 27 1.06 6.36 4.62
C PHE A 27 0.50 7.56 3.88
N ASP A 28 0.88 7.73 2.61
CA ASP A 28 0.45 8.86 1.78
C ASP A 28 0.43 8.50 0.29
N VAL A 29 -0.34 9.25 -0.50
CA VAL A 29 -0.45 9.11 -1.96
C VAL A 29 -0.46 10.51 -2.59
N PHE A 30 0.49 10.78 -3.50
CA PHE A 30 0.70 12.10 -4.09
C PHE A 30 1.17 12.01 -5.55
N GLY A 31 1.15 13.15 -6.26
CA GLY A 31 1.58 13.22 -7.65
C GLY A 31 0.46 12.96 -8.68
N PRO A 32 0.81 12.56 -9.92
CA PRO A 32 -0.15 12.41 -11.01
C PRO A 32 -1.22 11.37 -10.72
N THR A 33 -2.48 11.65 -11.09
CA THR A 33 -3.60 10.72 -10.86
C THR A 33 -3.54 9.46 -11.70
N SER A 34 -2.87 9.49 -12.85
CA SER A 34 -2.66 8.33 -13.73
C SER A 34 -1.46 7.47 -13.32
N SER A 35 -0.56 7.97 -12.48
CA SER A 35 0.65 7.28 -12.04
C SER A 35 1.15 7.87 -10.72
N PRO A 36 0.41 7.66 -9.62
CA PRO A 36 0.74 8.28 -8.35
C PRO A 36 2.04 7.74 -7.75
N TYR A 37 2.66 8.56 -6.92
CA TYR A 37 3.66 8.13 -5.96
C TYR A 37 3.00 7.81 -4.62
N VAL A 38 3.45 6.73 -3.99
CA VAL A 38 2.90 6.19 -2.76
C VAL A 38 4.00 6.14 -1.71
N ALA A 39 3.81 6.83 -0.59
CA ALA A 39 4.66 6.69 0.58
C ALA A 39 4.19 5.50 1.41
N VAL A 40 5.10 4.56 1.66
CA VAL A 40 4.87 3.39 2.51
C VAL A 40 5.68 3.51 3.78
N LYS A 41 5.01 3.32 4.92
CA LYS A 41 5.62 3.16 6.24
C LYS A 41 5.98 1.68 6.43
N PRO A 42 7.29 1.32 6.42
CA PRO A 42 7.70 -0.06 6.63
C PRO A 42 7.52 -0.46 8.10
N HIS A 43 7.22 -1.74 8.33
CA HIS A 43 7.18 -2.37 9.66
C HIS A 43 8.30 -3.40 9.85
N ILE A 44 9.21 -3.51 8.88
CA ILE A 44 10.35 -4.43 8.89
C ILE A 44 11.64 -3.71 9.26
N GLN A 45 12.63 -4.45 9.75
CA GLN A 45 13.91 -3.89 10.23
C GLN A 45 14.81 -3.36 9.10
N SER A 46 14.78 -4.01 7.93
CA SER A 46 15.67 -3.67 6.80
C SER A 46 14.87 -3.32 5.54
N PRO A 47 14.25 -2.12 5.49
CA PRO A 47 13.45 -1.68 4.35
C PRO A 47 14.30 -1.43 3.09
N GLU A 48 15.62 -1.24 3.20
CA GLU A 48 16.48 -1.03 2.04
C GLU A 48 16.53 -2.26 1.12
N GLN A 49 16.31 -3.47 1.67
CA GLN A 49 16.27 -4.71 0.90
C GLN A 49 15.09 -4.80 -0.07
N LEU A 50 14.09 -3.93 0.08
CA LEU A 50 12.91 -3.89 -0.77
C LEU A 50 13.02 -2.88 -1.91
N VAL A 51 14.15 -2.18 -2.03
CA VAL A 51 14.41 -1.30 -3.17
C VAL A 51 14.47 -2.17 -4.43
N ASN A 52 13.81 -1.72 -5.51
CA ASN A 52 13.62 -2.44 -6.77
C ASN A 52 12.76 -3.72 -6.69
N HIS A 53 12.14 -4.02 -5.55
CA HIS A 53 11.14 -5.09 -5.45
C HIS A 53 9.73 -4.57 -5.72
N ILE A 54 8.91 -5.40 -6.37
CA ILE A 54 7.49 -5.10 -6.59
C ILE A 54 6.74 -5.34 -5.27
N LEU A 55 5.97 -4.35 -4.85
CA LEU A 55 5.12 -4.43 -3.68
C LEU A 55 3.65 -4.29 -4.09
N TYR A 56 2.78 -4.95 -3.34
CA TYR A 56 1.36 -5.02 -3.60
C TYR A 56 0.58 -4.38 -2.46
N ALA A 57 -0.36 -3.50 -2.79
CA ALA A 57 -1.34 -3.01 -1.83
C ALA A 57 -2.50 -4.01 -1.74
N VAL A 58 -2.83 -4.44 -0.53
CA VAL A 58 -3.98 -5.29 -0.24
C VAL A 58 -5.15 -4.38 0.16
N PRO A 59 -6.20 -4.28 -0.67
CA PRO A 59 -7.35 -3.45 -0.35
C PRO A 59 -8.00 -3.97 0.93
N SER A 60 -8.12 -3.10 1.92
CA SER A 60 -8.96 -3.41 3.08
C SER A 60 -10.42 -3.63 2.61
N LYS A 61 -11.04 -4.75 3.01
CA LYS A 61 -12.47 -5.00 2.69
C LYS A 61 -13.27 -3.80 3.22
N ASP A 62 -13.94 -3.10 2.31
CA ASP A 62 -14.75 -1.91 2.62
C ASP A 62 -15.63 -2.14 3.86
N GLU A 63 -15.22 -1.59 5.00
CA GLU A 63 -16.04 -1.50 6.21
C GLU A 63 -17.40 -0.84 5.90
N ARG A 64 -17.46 -0.02 4.83
CA ARG A 64 -18.67 0.60 4.30
C ARG A 64 -19.76 -0.41 3.91
N LYS A 65 -19.45 -1.66 3.55
CA LYS A 65 -20.48 -2.68 3.24
C LYS A 65 -21.15 -3.28 4.48
N LYS A 66 -20.53 -3.21 5.67
CA LYS A 66 -21.13 -3.75 6.91
C LYS A 66 -22.15 -2.80 7.53
N ARG A 67 -22.00 -1.49 7.36
CA ARG A 67 -22.91 -0.48 7.94
C ARG A 67 -24.28 -0.38 7.27
N LYS A 68 -24.47 -0.96 6.07
CA LYS A 68 -25.75 -0.96 5.34
C LYS A 68 -26.63 -2.19 5.61
N LYS A 69 -26.22 -3.06 6.53
CA LYS A 69 -26.89 -4.33 6.88
C LYS A 69 -27.32 -4.43 8.35
N ARG A 70 -27.33 -3.32 9.08
CA ARG A 70 -27.79 -3.24 10.47
C ARG A 70 -28.96 -2.28 10.57
#